data_AF-A0A6C2DYG0-F1
#
_entry.id   AF-A0A6C2DYG0-F1
#
_cell.length_a   1.000
_cell.length_b   1.000
_cell.length_c   1.000
_cell.angle_alpha   90.00
_cell.angle_beta   90.00
_cell.angle_gamma   90.00
#
_symmetry.space_group_name_H-M   'P 1'
#
loop_
_entity.id
_entity.type
_entity.pdbx_description
1 polymer ?
#
loop_
_entity_poly.entity_id
_entity_poly.type
_entity_poly.pdbx_seq_one_letter_code
_entity_poly.pdbx_strand_id
1 'polypeptide(L)'
;MKFLQAILVALILLSNLAIAQPSFANKPPLTSNPDYIAVTNDLSKATDPTEIAKLQFEKYVIETGESFAECRNLTANPLPVYGKKSKLDGSTFDNTLYTLASGGTTNEDWNCQGIYLEKGLNNDGQPVAIKLVTGTQMVAKADPETGAIDLNFPVTRIFKNGEINWLIPTTTEELSALTLPQAPLD
;
A
#
# COMPACT_ATOMS: atom_id res chain seq x y z
N MET A 1 52.94 -7.84 -23.56
CA MET A 1 51.72 -8.68 -23.50
C MET A 1 50.77 -8.26 -22.39
N LYS A 2 51.20 -8.21 -21.12
CA LYS A 2 50.32 -7.83 -19.98
C LYS A 2 49.69 -6.43 -20.09
N PHE A 3 50.42 -5.45 -20.62
CA PHE A 3 49.92 -4.07 -20.77
C PHE A 3 48.81 -3.96 -21.83
N LEU A 4 48.95 -4.70 -22.94
CA LEU A 4 47.95 -4.76 -24.01
C LEU A 4 46.67 -5.47 -23.55
N GLN A 5 46.83 -6.52 -22.74
CA GLN A 5 45.70 -7.22 -22.10
C GLN A 5 44.95 -6.30 -21.12
N ALA A 6 45.68 -5.52 -20.32
CA ALA A 6 45.06 -4.55 -19.39
C ALA A 6 44.25 -3.48 -20.14
N ILE A 7 44.79 -2.95 -21.24
CA ILE A 7 44.09 -1.97 -22.10
C ILE A 7 42.83 -2.60 -22.72
N LEU A 8 42.92 -3.84 -23.20
CA LEU A 8 41.78 -4.55 -23.79
C LEU A 8 40.65 -4.75 -22.76
N VAL A 9 41.00 -5.17 -21.54
CA VAL A 9 40.03 -5.35 -20.45
C VAL A 9 39.40 -4.02 -20.06
N ALA A 10 40.18 -2.94 -19.96
CA ALA A 10 39.66 -1.61 -19.67
C ALA A 10 38.68 -1.12 -20.76
N LEU A 11 39.01 -1.34 -22.04
CA LEU A 11 38.14 -1.01 -23.18
C LEU A 11 36.83 -1.79 -23.16
N ILE A 12 36.88 -3.09 -22.85
CA ILE A 12 35.68 -3.94 -22.72
C ILE A 12 34.82 -3.44 -21.54
N LEU A 13 35.44 -3.06 -20.42
CA LEU A 13 34.71 -2.56 -19.26
C LEU A 13 34.02 -1.23 -19.56
N LEU A 14 34.74 -0.28 -20.17
CA LEU A 14 34.20 1.03 -20.56
C LEU A 14 33.11 0.92 -21.63
N SER A 15 33.27 -0.01 -22.58
CA SER A 15 32.22 -0.29 -23.58
C SER A 15 30.97 -0.86 -22.94
N ASN A 16 31.11 -1.75 -21.94
CA ASN A 16 29.97 -2.24 -21.17
C ASN A 16 29.30 -1.12 -20.37
N LEU A 17 30.06 -0.21 -19.74
CA LEU A 17 29.49 0.93 -19.02
C LEU A 17 28.79 1.95 -19.92
N ALA A 18 29.25 2.12 -21.17
CA ALA A 18 28.67 3.05 -22.12
C ALA A 18 27.40 2.51 -22.81
N ILE A 19 27.28 1.18 -22.95
CA ILE A 19 26.17 0.53 -23.68
C ILE A 19 25.13 -0.04 -22.72
N ALA A 20 25.55 -0.54 -21.55
CA ALA A 20 24.60 -0.99 -20.54
C ALA A 20 23.85 0.22 -20.01
N GLN A 21 22.53 0.22 -20.18
CA GLN A 21 21.68 1.18 -19.51
C GLN A 21 21.95 1.07 -18.00
N PRO A 22 22.16 2.18 -17.29
CA PRO A 22 22.30 2.12 -15.85
C PRO A 22 21.05 1.46 -15.28
N SER A 23 21.23 0.44 -14.45
CA SER A 23 20.16 -0.19 -13.70
C SER A 23 19.68 0.74 -12.59
N PHE A 24 19.20 1.92 -12.97
CA PHE A 24 18.38 2.72 -12.08
C PHE A 24 17.03 1.99 -11.99
N ALA A 25 16.63 1.63 -10.77
CA ALA A 25 15.29 1.14 -10.48
C ALA A 25 14.29 2.28 -10.78
N ASN A 26 13.96 2.47 -12.05
CA ASN A 26 13.02 3.50 -12.46
C ASN A 26 11.62 3.08 -11.99
N LYS A 27 10.97 3.95 -11.21
CA LYS A 27 9.57 3.83 -10.84
C LYS A 27 8.76 3.51 -12.11
N PRO A 28 7.82 2.53 -12.08
CA PRO A 28 6.96 2.26 -13.21
C PRO A 28 6.24 3.53 -13.69
N PRO A 29 5.94 3.67 -14.99
CA PRO A 29 5.25 4.84 -15.50
C PRO A 29 3.95 5.10 -14.74
N LEU A 30 3.74 6.33 -14.29
CA LEU A 30 2.56 6.75 -13.53
C LEU A 30 1.24 6.39 -14.23
N THR A 31 1.20 6.48 -15.56
CA THR A 31 0.04 6.14 -16.39
C THR A 31 -0.32 4.66 -16.40
N SER A 32 0.55 3.79 -15.89
CA SER A 32 0.28 2.37 -15.69
C SER A 32 -0.24 2.04 -14.29
N ASN A 33 -0.19 3.00 -13.35
CA ASN A 33 -0.65 2.81 -11.98
C ASN A 33 -2.19 2.85 -11.93
N PRO A 34 -2.86 1.80 -11.42
CA PRO A 34 -4.32 1.74 -11.36
C PRO A 34 -4.94 2.80 -10.43
N ASP A 35 -4.27 3.16 -9.33
CA ASP A 35 -4.75 4.23 -8.43
C ASP A 35 -4.65 5.59 -9.11
N TYR A 36 -3.58 5.86 -9.87
CA TYR A 36 -3.44 7.11 -10.62
C TYR A 36 -4.55 7.27 -11.67
N ILE A 37 -4.85 6.19 -12.41
CA ILE A 37 -5.92 6.16 -13.40
C ILE A 37 -7.27 6.41 -12.72
N ALA A 38 -7.54 5.73 -11.61
CA ALA A 38 -8.78 5.88 -10.86
C ALA A 38 -8.95 7.31 -10.34
N VAL A 39 -7.95 7.84 -9.61
CA VAL A 39 -7.99 9.20 -9.05
C VAL A 39 -8.13 10.27 -10.14
N THR A 40 -7.43 10.13 -11.26
CA THR A 40 -7.55 11.09 -12.37
C THR A 40 -8.94 11.07 -12.99
N ASN A 41 -9.53 9.89 -13.13
CA ASN A 41 -10.89 9.72 -13.63
C ASN A 41 -11.93 10.31 -12.66
N ASP A 42 -11.80 10.01 -11.37
CA ASP A 42 -12.66 10.54 -10.31
C ASP A 42 -12.57 12.08 -10.28
N LEU A 43 -11.35 12.64 -10.32
CA LEU A 43 -11.11 14.08 -10.31
C LEU A 43 -11.71 14.80 -11.52
N SER A 44 -11.78 14.14 -12.68
CA SER A 44 -12.40 14.71 -13.88
C SER A 44 -13.92 14.84 -13.78
N LYS A 45 -14.55 14.11 -12.85
CA LYS A 45 -16.00 14.07 -12.64
C LYS A 45 -16.43 14.81 -11.38
N ALA A 46 -15.52 14.98 -10.41
CA ALA A 46 -15.80 15.63 -9.15
C ALA A 46 -16.22 17.09 -9.35
N THR A 47 -17.27 17.50 -8.64
CA THR A 47 -17.78 18.88 -8.68
C THR A 47 -17.77 19.54 -7.30
N ASP A 48 -17.80 18.73 -6.23
CA ASP A 48 -17.69 19.21 -4.87
C ASP A 48 -16.23 19.60 -4.54
N PRO A 49 -15.96 20.84 -4.09
CA PRO A 49 -14.61 21.27 -3.72
C PRO A 49 -13.93 20.41 -2.65
N THR A 50 -14.70 19.81 -1.73
CA THR A 50 -14.14 18.97 -0.67
C THR A 50 -13.64 17.64 -1.23
N GLU A 51 -14.44 16.99 -2.08
CA GLU A 51 -14.04 15.79 -2.81
C GLU A 51 -12.83 16.05 -3.72
N ILE A 52 -12.84 17.17 -4.46
CA ILE A 52 -11.71 17.59 -5.31
C ILE A 52 -10.42 17.70 -4.49
N ALA A 53 -10.46 18.34 -3.32
CA ALA A 53 -9.28 18.49 -2.46
C ALA A 53 -8.74 17.13 -1.99
N LYS A 54 -9.63 16.19 -1.61
CA LYS A 54 -9.24 14.82 -1.23
C LYS A 54 -8.56 14.09 -2.39
N LEU A 55 -9.17 14.11 -3.57
CA LEU A 55 -8.63 13.45 -4.77
C LEU A 55 -7.31 14.09 -5.23
N GLN A 56 -7.15 15.41 -5.11
CA GLN A 56 -5.88 16.08 -5.39
C GLN A 56 -4.78 15.65 -4.42
N PHE A 57 -5.11 15.50 -3.13
CA PHE A 57 -4.17 14.97 -2.14
C PHE A 57 -3.73 13.54 -2.48
N GLU A 58 -4.69 12.65 -2.81
CA GLU A 58 -4.36 11.28 -3.25
C GLU A 58 -3.47 11.28 -4.49
N LYS A 59 -3.80 12.10 -5.50
CA LYS A 59 -3.02 12.22 -6.72
C LYS A 59 -1.58 12.65 -6.42
N TYR A 60 -1.42 13.65 -5.54
CA TYR A 60 -0.12 14.13 -5.10
C TYR A 60 0.70 13.04 -4.42
N VAL A 61 0.09 12.23 -3.54
CA VAL A 61 0.76 11.08 -2.89
C VAL A 61 1.25 10.07 -3.93
N ILE A 62 0.43 9.74 -4.93
CA ILE A 62 0.81 8.77 -5.98
C ILE A 62 1.95 9.31 -6.87
N GLU A 63 1.90 10.60 -7.21
CA GLU A 63 2.89 11.27 -8.05
C GLU A 63 4.25 11.40 -7.37
N THR A 64 4.28 11.68 -6.07
CA THR A 64 5.50 12.04 -5.33
C THR A 64 6.04 10.95 -4.42
N GLY A 65 5.21 10.00 -4.00
CA GLY A 65 5.60 8.88 -3.15
C GLY A 65 6.33 7.77 -3.90
N GLU A 66 6.56 6.66 -3.20
CA GLU A 66 7.20 5.47 -3.76
C GLU A 66 6.31 4.73 -4.79
N SER A 67 6.86 3.71 -5.48
CA SER A 67 6.07 2.80 -6.35
C SER A 67 5.15 1.85 -5.59
N PHE A 68 5.22 1.83 -4.28
CA PHE A 68 4.45 0.98 -3.41
C PHE A 68 3.87 1.80 -2.25
N ALA A 69 2.82 1.27 -1.64
CA ALA A 69 2.35 1.69 -0.34
C ALA A 69 2.89 0.73 0.72
N GLU A 70 3.27 1.29 1.86
CA GLU A 70 3.81 0.56 3.00
C GLU A 70 2.83 0.67 4.17
N CYS A 71 2.67 -0.43 4.89
CA CYS A 71 1.99 -0.45 6.17
C CYS A 71 2.96 -0.79 7.30
N ARG A 72 3.04 0.10 8.29
CA ARG A 72 3.81 -0.09 9.52
C ARG A 72 2.91 -0.13 10.73
N ASN A 73 2.97 -1.23 11.47
CA ASN A 73 2.20 -1.42 12.69
C ASN A 73 3.07 -1.10 13.91
N LEU A 74 2.83 0.04 14.57
CA LEU A 74 3.46 0.40 15.84
C LEU A 74 2.50 0.22 17.03
N THR A 75 1.36 -0.43 16.81
CA THR A 75 0.45 -0.82 17.89
C THR A 75 0.99 -2.08 18.59
N ALA A 76 0.47 -2.37 19.79
CA ALA A 76 0.86 -3.57 20.54
C ALA A 76 0.23 -4.88 20.01
N ASN A 77 -0.80 -4.78 19.16
CA ASN A 77 -1.57 -5.92 18.67
C ASN A 77 -1.31 -6.15 17.18
N PRO A 78 -1.56 -7.36 16.66
CA PRO A 78 -1.55 -7.58 15.22
C PRO A 78 -2.60 -6.71 14.52
N LEU A 79 -2.22 -6.13 13.39
CA LEU A 79 -3.07 -5.26 12.59
C LEU A 79 -3.52 -6.02 11.33
N PRO A 80 -4.83 -6.19 11.09
CA PRO A 80 -5.30 -6.72 9.83
C PRO A 80 -5.08 -5.71 8.68
N VAL A 81 -4.36 -6.12 7.65
CA VAL A 81 -4.02 -5.30 6.48
C VAL A 81 -4.48 -5.97 5.20
N TYR A 82 -4.82 -5.17 4.20
CA TYR A 82 -5.21 -5.65 2.88
C TYR A 82 -4.01 -5.68 1.95
N GLY A 83 -3.92 -6.76 1.17
CA GLY A 83 -2.94 -6.86 0.10
C GLY A 83 -3.41 -7.75 -1.02
N LYS A 84 -2.55 -7.83 -2.05
CA LYS A 84 -2.86 -8.61 -3.26
C LYS A 84 -3.14 -10.07 -2.89
N LYS A 85 -4.28 -10.57 -3.38
CA LYS A 85 -4.64 -11.98 -3.20
C LYS A 85 -3.65 -12.93 -3.88
N SER A 86 -3.45 -14.09 -3.26
CA SER A 86 -2.68 -15.18 -3.87
C SER A 86 -3.34 -15.65 -5.16
N LYS A 87 -2.55 -16.15 -6.12
CA LYS A 87 -3.09 -16.80 -7.33
C LYS A 87 -3.93 -18.04 -7.03
N LEU A 88 -3.75 -18.62 -5.84
CA LEU A 88 -4.50 -19.79 -5.36
C LEU A 88 -5.77 -19.39 -4.59
N ASP A 89 -5.95 -18.10 -4.29
CA ASP A 89 -7.15 -17.59 -3.63
C ASP A 89 -8.31 -17.57 -4.63
N GLY A 90 -9.31 -18.44 -4.38
CA GLY A 90 -10.51 -18.57 -5.20
C GLY A 90 -11.61 -17.56 -4.89
N SER A 91 -11.39 -16.61 -3.97
CA SER A 91 -12.37 -15.59 -3.63
C SER A 91 -12.62 -14.61 -4.78
N THR A 92 -13.84 -14.09 -4.81
CA THR A 92 -14.28 -13.08 -5.80
C THR A 92 -13.83 -11.67 -5.44
N PHE A 93 -13.31 -11.46 -4.22
CA PHE A 93 -12.82 -10.16 -3.78
C PHE A 93 -11.55 -9.75 -4.52
N ASP A 94 -11.31 -8.44 -4.59
CA ASP A 94 -10.15 -7.87 -5.28
C ASP A 94 -8.85 -8.12 -4.51
N ASN A 95 -8.96 -8.33 -3.20
CA ASN A 95 -7.86 -8.46 -2.27
C ASN A 95 -8.16 -9.44 -1.13
N THR A 96 -7.16 -9.66 -0.29
CA THR A 96 -7.23 -10.57 0.86
C THR A 96 -6.70 -9.87 2.11
N LEU A 97 -7.23 -10.25 3.27
CA LEU A 97 -6.74 -9.81 4.57
C LEU A 97 -5.51 -10.62 5.00
N TYR A 98 -4.56 -9.91 5.60
CA TYR A 98 -3.32 -10.46 6.14
C TYR A 98 -3.14 -9.93 7.56
N THR A 99 -2.41 -10.67 8.38
CA THR A 99 -1.98 -10.21 9.70
C THR A 99 -0.62 -9.53 9.57
N LEU A 100 -0.54 -8.26 10.00
CA LEU A 100 0.73 -7.56 10.18
C LEU A 100 1.07 -7.54 11.68
N ALA A 101 2.15 -8.23 12.06
CA ALA A 101 2.59 -8.32 13.44
C ALA A 101 2.89 -6.94 14.07
N SER A 102 2.78 -6.85 15.39
CA SER A 102 3.21 -5.67 16.17
C SER A 102 4.68 -5.35 15.88
N GLY A 103 4.98 -4.08 15.59
CA GLY A 103 6.30 -3.61 15.19
C GLY A 103 6.67 -3.91 13.73
N GLY A 104 5.84 -4.63 12.99
CA GLY A 104 6.11 -5.06 11.61
C GLY A 104 5.91 -3.97 10.58
N THR A 105 6.69 -4.06 9.51
CA THR A 105 6.58 -3.24 8.30
C THR A 105 6.40 -4.18 7.10
N THR A 106 5.46 -3.88 6.20
CA THR A 106 5.25 -4.68 5.00
C THR A 106 6.39 -4.51 3.99
N ASN A 107 6.75 -5.59 3.30
CA ASN A 107 7.75 -5.56 2.23
C ASN A 107 7.39 -4.61 1.06
N GLU A 108 8.39 -3.93 0.51
CA GLU A 108 8.24 -2.96 -0.59
C GLU A 108 7.63 -3.54 -1.88
N ASP A 109 7.89 -4.81 -2.19
CA ASP A 109 7.36 -5.47 -3.39
C ASP A 109 5.90 -5.93 -3.24
N TRP A 110 5.35 -5.85 -2.02
CA TRP A 110 4.02 -6.37 -1.73
C TRP A 110 2.90 -5.35 -1.97
N ASN A 111 3.21 -4.05 -1.82
CA ASN A 111 2.29 -2.92 -1.97
C ASN A 111 1.02 -3.03 -1.11
N CYS A 112 1.11 -2.57 0.14
CA CYS A 112 -0.01 -2.60 1.08
C CYS A 112 -1.22 -1.82 0.54
N GLN A 113 -2.34 -2.48 0.35
CA GLN A 113 -3.51 -1.88 -0.30
C GLN A 113 -4.44 -1.16 0.69
N GLY A 114 -4.35 -1.47 1.97
CA GLY A 114 -5.31 -0.97 2.95
C GLY A 114 -5.10 -1.54 4.34
N ILE A 115 -5.89 -1.04 5.28
CA ILE A 115 -6.03 -1.62 6.62
C ILE A 115 -7.48 -1.85 6.96
N TYR A 116 -7.73 -2.81 7.85
CA TYR A 116 -9.03 -3.03 8.44
C TYR A 116 -9.00 -2.58 9.90
N LEU A 117 -9.98 -1.77 10.28
CA LEU A 117 -10.19 -1.31 11.66
C LEU A 117 -11.51 -1.86 12.16
N GLU A 118 -11.44 -2.78 13.12
CA GLU A 118 -12.61 -3.45 13.71
C GLU A 118 -13.56 -2.46 14.39
N LYS A 119 -13.03 -1.43 15.04
CA LYS A 119 -13.82 -0.43 15.78
C LYS A 119 -13.98 0.89 15.02
N GLY A 120 -13.59 0.96 13.75
CA GLY A 120 -13.56 2.22 13.01
C GLY A 120 -12.40 3.14 13.42
N LEU A 121 -12.30 4.31 12.79
CA LEU A 121 -11.23 5.29 13.04
C LEU A 121 -11.29 5.94 14.43
N ASN A 122 -12.49 6.13 14.96
CA ASN A 122 -12.71 6.84 16.23
C ASN A 122 -13.25 5.91 17.33
N ASN A 123 -13.04 4.59 17.21
CA ASN A 123 -13.69 3.60 18.06
C ASN A 123 -15.23 3.73 18.10
N ASP A 124 -15.84 4.07 16.95
CA ASP A 124 -17.30 4.18 16.81
C ASP A 124 -18.02 2.81 16.77
N GLY A 125 -17.25 1.71 16.78
CA GLY A 125 -17.75 0.36 16.78
C GLY A 125 -18.25 -0.11 15.42
N GLN A 126 -17.96 0.64 14.34
CA GLN A 126 -18.29 0.24 12.98
C GLN A 126 -17.03 -0.23 12.26
N PRO A 127 -16.91 -1.52 11.94
CA PRO A 127 -15.79 -2.01 11.16
C PRO A 127 -15.70 -1.34 9.80
N VAL A 128 -14.48 -0.93 9.43
CA VAL A 128 -14.21 -0.30 8.14
C VAL A 128 -12.92 -0.81 7.51
N ALA A 129 -12.90 -0.80 6.18
CA ALA A 129 -11.67 -0.85 5.42
C ALA A 129 -11.23 0.55 5.05
N ILE A 130 -9.94 0.83 5.22
CA ILE A 130 -9.30 2.05 4.74
C ILE A 130 -8.44 1.66 3.56
N LYS A 131 -8.75 2.19 2.38
CA LYS A 131 -7.95 1.96 1.18
C LYS A 131 -6.81 2.96 1.13
N LEU A 132 -5.61 2.45 0.89
CA LEU A 132 -4.42 3.25 0.62
C LEU A 132 -4.23 3.38 -0.88
N VAL A 133 -3.67 4.50 -1.31
CA VAL A 133 -3.17 4.68 -2.67
C VAL A 133 -1.68 4.38 -2.70
N THR A 134 -1.18 3.90 -3.83
CA THR A 134 0.25 3.72 -4.07
C THR A 134 1.05 4.97 -3.65
N GLY A 135 2.21 4.77 -3.01
CA GLY A 135 3.05 5.85 -2.50
C GLY A 135 2.76 6.23 -1.05
N THR A 136 1.68 5.71 -0.45
CA THR A 136 1.35 5.98 0.96
C THR A 136 2.31 5.24 1.89
N GLN A 137 2.93 5.96 2.83
CA GLN A 137 3.78 5.40 3.89
C GLN A 137 3.00 5.42 5.22
N MET A 138 2.12 4.43 5.41
CA MET A 138 1.17 4.42 6.52
C MET A 138 1.82 3.91 7.80
N VAL A 139 1.60 4.65 8.89
CA VAL A 139 1.99 4.25 10.24
C VAL A 139 0.77 4.23 11.15
N ALA A 140 0.44 3.05 11.66
CA ALA A 140 -0.61 2.84 12.64
C ALA A 140 -0.02 2.87 14.06
N LYS A 141 -0.55 3.74 14.91
CA LYS A 141 -0.20 3.84 16.34
C LYS A 141 -1.47 3.73 17.17
N ALA A 142 -1.37 3.17 18.37
CA ALA A 142 -2.48 3.22 19.30
C ALA A 142 -2.43 4.55 20.07
N ASP A 143 -3.54 5.28 20.08
CA ASP A 143 -3.74 6.41 20.98
C ASP A 143 -3.72 5.89 22.42
N PRO A 144 -2.88 6.46 23.31
CA PRO A 144 -2.70 5.96 24.66
C PRO A 144 -3.90 6.21 25.59
N GLU A 145 -4.77 7.16 25.26
CA GLU A 145 -5.92 7.54 26.08
C GLU A 145 -7.19 6.76 25.69
N THR A 146 -7.40 6.58 24.39
CA THR A 146 -8.62 6.02 23.81
C THR A 146 -8.44 4.60 23.28
N GLY A 147 -7.20 4.18 23.03
CA GLY A 147 -6.89 2.92 22.34
C GLY A 147 -7.32 2.88 20.88
N ALA A 148 -7.74 4.01 20.30
CA ALA A 148 -8.03 4.13 18.86
C ALA A 148 -6.73 4.00 18.05
N ILE A 149 -6.86 3.63 16.77
CA ILE A 149 -5.70 3.57 15.88
C ILE A 149 -5.56 4.92 15.18
N ASP A 150 -4.50 5.63 15.53
CA ASP A 150 -4.06 6.86 14.89
C ASP A 150 -3.21 6.55 13.65
N LEU A 151 -3.53 7.24 12.56
CA LEU A 151 -2.83 7.13 11.29
C LEU A 151 -2.08 8.44 11.01
N ASN A 152 -0.87 8.33 10.45
CA ASN A 152 -0.02 9.48 10.13
C ASN A 152 -0.43 10.27 8.88
N PHE A 153 -1.63 10.05 8.35
CA PHE A 153 -2.12 10.69 7.12
C PHE A 153 -3.63 10.90 7.19
N PRO A 154 -4.17 11.91 6.47
CA PRO A 154 -5.61 12.12 6.40
C PRO A 154 -6.26 11.00 5.58
N VAL A 155 -7.23 10.30 6.19
CA VAL A 155 -7.93 9.21 5.52
C VAL A 155 -8.92 9.76 4.49
N THR A 156 -8.75 9.37 3.24
CA THR A 156 -9.57 9.84 2.11
C THR A 156 -10.59 8.80 1.63
N ARG A 157 -10.27 7.50 1.75
CA ARG A 157 -11.12 6.38 1.30
C ARG A 157 -11.41 5.40 2.43
N ILE A 158 -12.63 5.47 2.95
CA ILE A 158 -13.16 4.59 3.99
C ILE A 158 -14.35 3.86 3.40
N PHE A 159 -14.41 2.55 3.62
CA PHE A 159 -15.47 1.71 3.09
C PHE A 159 -16.04 0.79 4.16
N LYS A 160 -17.35 0.68 4.15
CA LYS A 160 -18.12 -0.32 4.91
C LYS A 160 -18.36 -1.55 4.04
N ASN A 161 -18.81 -2.62 4.69
CA ASN A 161 -19.14 -3.86 4.00
C ASN A 161 -20.13 -3.62 2.84
N GLY A 162 -19.80 -4.15 1.67
CA GLY A 162 -20.60 -4.02 0.45
C GLY A 162 -20.39 -2.76 -0.38
N GLU A 163 -19.63 -1.76 0.10
CA GLU A 163 -19.36 -0.52 -0.66
C GLU A 163 -18.25 -0.71 -1.71
N ILE A 164 -17.39 -1.70 -1.51
CA ILE A 164 -16.34 -2.12 -2.44
C ILE A 164 -16.23 -3.65 -2.46
N ASN A 165 -15.58 -4.19 -3.50
CA ASN A 165 -15.37 -5.63 -3.65
C ASN A 165 -14.24 -6.17 -2.75
N TRP A 166 -14.26 -5.83 -1.47
CA TRP A 166 -13.32 -6.30 -0.45
C TRP A 166 -14.07 -7.06 0.64
N LEU A 167 -13.44 -8.08 1.24
CA LEU A 167 -13.98 -8.73 2.42
C LEU A 167 -13.82 -7.80 3.62
N ILE A 168 -14.92 -7.29 4.16
CA ILE A 168 -14.94 -6.42 5.34
C ILE A 168 -15.80 -7.10 6.42
N PRO A 169 -15.18 -7.84 7.36
CA PRO A 169 -15.89 -8.47 8.47
C PRO A 169 -16.67 -7.42 9.29
N THR A 170 -17.94 -7.71 9.53
CA THR A 170 -18.86 -6.82 10.25
C THR A 170 -18.90 -7.11 11.75
N THR A 171 -18.35 -8.25 12.19
CA THR A 171 -18.22 -8.58 13.61
C THR A 171 -16.84 -9.15 13.96
N THR A 172 -16.49 -9.13 15.24
CA THR A 172 -15.28 -9.75 15.80
C THR A 172 -15.22 -11.25 15.51
N GLU A 173 -16.37 -11.92 15.57
CA GLU A 173 -16.48 -13.36 15.31
C GLU A 173 -16.21 -13.69 13.84
N GLU A 174 -16.72 -12.87 12.92
CA GLU A 174 -16.43 -13.02 11.49
C GLU A 174 -14.94 -12.88 11.21
N LEU A 175 -14.28 -11.87 11.79
CA LEU A 175 -12.83 -11.70 11.65
C LEU A 175 -12.07 -12.88 12.25
N SER A 176 -12.45 -13.32 13.45
CA SER A 176 -11.78 -14.40 14.19
C SER A 176 -11.94 -15.77 13.51
N ALA A 177 -13.01 -15.96 12.74
CA ALA A 177 -13.22 -17.15 11.92
C ALA A 177 -12.30 -17.21 10.69
N LEU A 178 -11.70 -16.08 10.30
CA LEU A 178 -10.76 -16.04 9.18
C LEU A 178 -9.37 -16.55 9.61
N THR A 179 -8.81 -17.45 8.81
CA THR A 179 -7.40 -17.80 8.93
C THR A 179 -6.58 -16.81 8.08
N LEU A 180 -6.10 -15.75 8.72
CA LEU A 180 -5.35 -14.70 8.03
C LEU A 180 -3.87 -15.12 7.84
N PRO A 181 -3.36 -15.16 6.59
CA PRO A 181 -1.92 -15.32 6.35
C PRO A 181 -1.13 -14.14 6.94
N GLN A 182 0.16 -14.35 7.21
CA GLN A 182 1.05 -13.25 7.62
C GLN A 182 1.38 -12.36 6.42
N ALA A 183 1.37 -11.04 6.62
CA ALA A 183 1.86 -10.10 5.63
C ALA A 183 3.37 -10.31 5.43
N PRO A 184 3.88 -10.28 4.19
CA PRO A 184 5.32 -10.29 3.94
C PRO A 184 5.99 -9.09 4.61
N LEU A 185 7.06 -9.33 5.34
CA LEU A 185 7.80 -8.30 6.07
C LEU A 185 9.06 -7.90 5.29
N ASP A 186 9.47 -6.65 5.46
CA ASP A 186 10.80 -6.16 5.06
C ASP A 186 11.91 -6.67 6.00
#